data_AF-F8IED9-F1
#
_entry.id   AF-F8IED9-F1
#
_cell.length_a   1.000
_cell.length_b   1.000
_cell.length_c   1.000
_cell.angle_alpha   90.00
_cell.angle_beta   90.00
_cell.angle_gamma   90.00
#
_symmetry.space_group_name_H-M   'P 1'
#
loop_
_entity.id
_entity.type
_entity.pdbx_description
1 polymer ?
#
loop_
_entity_poly.entity_id
_entity_poly.type
_entity_poly.pdbx_seq_one_letter_code
_entity_poly.pdbx_strand_id
1 'polypeptide(L)'
;MAMGLSILQPYALDIALFSGIVAIICLVIASVALSRSARLKRKFNRLKEVTSAADLERVFEETKDAVRKLEMKLREAEEHLREIEEALQSKVSTPAILRYNAFAEVGSDLSYSVALIDGKGDGVVITSIYGREDSVTYGKPVQGGDSPYMLTEEERAVIEEALHGAPRQRTTAQIS
;
A
#
# COMPACT_ATOMS: atom_id res chain seq x y z
N MET A 1 -91.86 14.52 -39.91
CA MET A 1 -90.52 14.46 -39.26
C MET A 1 -90.58 14.44 -37.72
N ALA A 2 -91.73 14.10 -37.10
CA ALA A 2 -91.89 14.11 -35.63
C ALA A 2 -92.11 12.71 -35.01
N MET A 3 -92.14 11.64 -35.83
CA MET A 3 -92.51 10.28 -35.39
C MET A 3 -91.31 9.40 -35.01
N GLY A 4 -90.07 9.84 -35.26
CA GLY A 4 -88.85 9.14 -34.86
C GLY A 4 -88.38 9.46 -33.42
N LEU A 5 -88.87 10.55 -32.83
CA LEU A 5 -88.42 11.02 -31.51
C LEU A 5 -89.25 10.40 -30.35
N SER A 6 -90.49 10.00 -30.61
CA SER A 6 -91.38 9.37 -29.62
C SER A 6 -91.03 7.92 -29.30
N ILE A 7 -90.28 7.24 -30.17
CA ILE A 7 -89.78 5.86 -29.95
C ILE A 7 -88.55 5.86 -29.02
N LEU A 8 -87.86 7.01 -28.89
CA LEU A 8 -86.66 7.17 -28.05
C LEU A 8 -86.95 7.65 -26.62
N GLN A 9 -88.13 8.22 -26.35
CA GLN A 9 -88.50 8.70 -25.02
C GLN A 9 -88.41 7.65 -23.89
N PRO A 10 -88.81 6.37 -24.08
CA PRO A 10 -88.67 5.39 -23.00
C PRO A 10 -87.22 4.99 -22.73
N TYR A 11 -86.32 5.08 -23.73
CA TYR A 11 -84.90 4.69 -23.59
C TYR A 11 -83.98 5.83 -23.12
N ALA A 12 -84.46 7.08 -23.13
CA ALA A 12 -83.69 8.24 -22.70
C ALA A 12 -83.31 8.17 -21.22
N LEU A 13 -84.19 7.63 -20.36
CA LEU A 13 -83.93 7.45 -18.93
C LEU A 13 -82.86 6.37 -18.68
N ASP A 14 -82.91 5.26 -19.40
CA ASP A 14 -81.93 4.18 -19.26
C ASP A 14 -80.52 4.63 -19.68
N ILE A 15 -80.42 5.40 -20.78
CA ILE A 15 -79.15 5.97 -21.26
C ILE A 15 -78.61 7.02 -20.26
N ALA A 16 -79.48 7.85 -19.67
CA ALA A 16 -79.10 8.81 -18.64
C ALA A 16 -78.58 8.11 -17.38
N LEU A 17 -79.19 7.00 -16.98
CA LEU A 17 -78.80 6.24 -15.80
C LEU A 17 -77.47 5.50 -16.02
N PHE A 18 -77.28 4.90 -17.20
CA PHE A 18 -76.03 4.25 -17.57
C PHE A 18 -74.85 5.24 -17.68
N SER A 19 -75.06 6.39 -18.31
CA SER A 19 -74.03 7.44 -18.40
C SER A 19 -73.67 8.02 -17.03
N GLY A 20 -74.63 8.14 -16.11
CA GLY A 20 -74.38 8.52 -14.72
C GLY A 20 -73.50 7.51 -13.98
N ILE A 21 -73.78 6.21 -14.13
CA ILE A 21 -72.97 5.15 -13.52
C ILE A 21 -71.53 5.17 -14.07
N VAL A 22 -71.38 5.30 -15.39
CA VAL A 22 -70.05 5.40 -16.03
C VAL A 22 -69.30 6.64 -15.54
N ALA A 23 -69.99 7.78 -15.40
CA ALA A 23 -69.38 9.00 -14.86
C ALA A 23 -68.87 8.80 -13.42
N ILE A 24 -69.65 8.14 -12.56
CA ILE A 24 -69.26 7.83 -11.17
C ILE A 24 -68.04 6.90 -11.16
N ILE A 25 -68.03 5.85 -11.97
CA ILE A 25 -66.90 4.91 -12.06
C ILE A 25 -65.63 5.64 -12.51
N CYS A 26 -65.72 6.48 -13.54
CA CYS A 26 -64.60 7.31 -13.99
C CYS A 26 -64.10 8.26 -12.88
N LEU A 27 -65.01 8.85 -12.09
CA LEU A 27 -64.68 9.74 -10.99
C LEU A 27 -63.94 9.00 -9.86
N VAL A 28 -64.38 7.78 -9.53
CA VAL A 28 -63.72 6.93 -8.54
C VAL A 28 -62.33 6.51 -9.02
N ILE A 29 -62.19 6.09 -10.28
CA ILE A 29 -60.88 5.72 -10.87
C ILE A 29 -59.94 6.93 -10.87
N ALA A 30 -60.41 8.11 -11.27
CA ALA A 30 -59.62 9.34 -11.26
C ALA A 30 -59.17 9.71 -9.83
N SER A 31 -60.06 9.60 -8.85
CA SER A 31 -59.75 9.86 -7.44
C SER A 31 -58.67 8.91 -6.90
N VAL A 32 -58.79 7.60 -7.20
CA VAL A 32 -57.79 6.60 -6.80
C VAL A 32 -56.46 6.82 -7.50
N ALA A 33 -56.47 7.15 -8.80
CA ALA A 33 -55.26 7.43 -9.58
C ALA A 33 -54.51 8.65 -9.05
N LEU A 34 -55.22 9.75 -8.74
CA LEU A 34 -54.63 10.95 -8.14
C LEU A 34 -54.05 10.65 -6.75
N SER A 35 -54.78 9.89 -5.94
CA SER A 35 -54.35 9.50 -4.59
C SER A 35 -53.10 8.62 -4.58
N ARG A 36 -52.99 7.70 -5.55
CA ARG A 36 -51.83 6.81 -5.71
C ARG A 36 -50.61 7.59 -6.21
N SER A 37 -50.81 8.48 -7.19
CA SER A 37 -49.76 9.36 -7.72
C SER A 37 -49.23 10.33 -6.68
N ALA A 38 -50.10 10.92 -5.85
CA ALA A 38 -49.70 11.82 -4.77
C ALA A 38 -48.84 11.10 -3.70
N ARG A 39 -49.20 9.86 -3.35
CA ARG A 39 -48.42 9.04 -2.41
C ARG A 39 -47.04 8.66 -2.97
N LEU A 40 -46.98 8.24 -4.23
CA LEU A 40 -45.73 7.90 -4.91
C LEU A 40 -44.81 9.12 -5.02
N LYS A 41 -45.34 10.28 -5.41
CA LYS A 41 -44.57 11.53 -5.51
C LYS A 41 -44.02 11.99 -4.16
N ARG A 42 -44.77 11.82 -3.07
CA ARG A 42 -44.28 12.13 -1.70
C ARG A 42 -43.15 11.22 -1.25
N LYS A 43 -43.25 9.90 -1.51
CA LYS A 43 -42.15 8.96 -1.20
C LYS A 43 -40.90 9.25 -2.02
N PHE A 44 -41.07 9.54 -3.30
CA PHE A 44 -39.98 9.89 -4.20
C PHE A 44 -39.29 11.20 -3.79
N ASN A 45 -40.04 12.24 -3.42
CA ASN A 45 -39.45 13.49 -2.92
C ASN A 45 -38.68 13.30 -1.61
N ARG A 46 -39.19 12.49 -0.67
CA ARG A 46 -38.46 12.19 0.58
C ARG A 46 -37.15 11.45 0.33
N LEU A 47 -37.12 10.52 -0.63
CA LEU A 47 -35.88 9.84 -1.01
C LEU A 47 -34.91 10.77 -1.73
N LYS A 48 -35.42 11.66 -2.59
CA LYS A 48 -34.61 12.65 -3.32
C LYS A 48 -34.00 13.72 -2.41
N GLU A 49 -34.62 13.98 -1.27
CA GLU A 49 -34.12 14.88 -0.22
C GLU A 49 -32.95 14.25 0.56
N VAL A 50 -32.97 12.92 0.76
CA VAL A 50 -31.89 12.13 1.38
C VAL A 50 -30.78 11.76 0.39
N THR A 51 -31.09 11.72 -0.91
CA THR A 51 -30.14 11.50 -2.01
C THR A 51 -30.01 12.78 -2.84
N SER A 52 -29.88 13.92 -2.15
CA SER A 52 -29.63 15.19 -2.83
C SER A 52 -28.27 15.11 -3.52
N ALA A 53 -28.16 15.68 -4.72
CA ALA A 53 -26.88 15.85 -5.39
C ALA A 53 -25.83 16.53 -4.48
N ALA A 54 -26.29 17.36 -3.52
CA ALA A 54 -25.44 17.99 -2.52
C ALA A 54 -24.78 16.99 -1.54
N ASP A 55 -25.45 15.89 -1.18
CA ASP A 55 -24.85 14.84 -0.33
C ASP A 55 -23.84 14.00 -1.11
N LEU A 56 -24.12 13.73 -2.39
CA LEU A 56 -23.17 13.01 -3.25
C LEU A 56 -21.92 13.86 -3.53
N GLU A 57 -22.11 15.16 -3.80
CA GLU A 57 -21.01 16.12 -3.98
C GLU A 57 -20.17 16.24 -2.70
N ARG A 58 -20.81 16.27 -1.53
CA ARG A 58 -20.11 16.31 -0.25
C ARG A 58 -19.27 15.06 -0.03
N VAL A 59 -19.83 13.87 -0.26
CA VAL A 59 -19.08 12.60 -0.15
C VAL A 59 -17.94 12.55 -1.16
N PHE A 60 -18.15 13.06 -2.38
CA PHE A 60 -17.12 13.14 -3.40
C PHE A 60 -15.96 14.05 -2.98
N GLU A 61 -16.25 15.26 -2.50
CA GLU A 61 -15.22 16.19 -2.01
C GLU A 61 -14.52 15.65 -0.75
N GLU A 62 -15.24 15.04 0.20
CA GLU A 62 -14.63 14.37 1.37
C GLU A 62 -13.69 13.24 0.94
N THR A 63 -14.10 12.43 -0.04
CA THR A 63 -13.28 11.34 -0.59
C THR A 63 -12.04 11.89 -1.30
N LYS A 64 -12.20 12.92 -2.11
CA LYS A 64 -11.11 13.58 -2.84
C LYS A 64 -10.10 14.21 -1.87
N ASP A 65 -10.55 14.84 -0.81
CA ASP A 65 -9.67 15.37 0.23
C ASP A 65 -8.98 14.26 1.02
N ALA A 66 -9.66 13.14 1.29
CA ALA A 66 -9.05 11.97 1.90
C ALA A 66 -7.95 11.36 1.01
N VAL A 67 -8.22 11.22 -0.30
CA VAL A 67 -7.23 10.74 -1.29
C VAL A 67 -6.03 11.69 -1.34
N ARG A 68 -6.25 13.00 -1.43
CA ARG A 68 -5.16 14.00 -1.39
C ARG A 68 -4.31 13.89 -0.13
N LYS A 69 -4.94 13.71 1.04
CA LYS A 69 -4.22 13.51 2.31
C LYS A 69 -3.40 12.22 2.31
N LEU A 70 -3.94 11.14 1.74
CA LEU A 70 -3.21 9.87 1.60
C LEU A 70 -2.01 10.03 0.66
N GLU A 71 -2.17 10.70 -0.48
CA GLU A 71 -1.07 10.98 -1.40
C GLU A 71 0.04 11.82 -0.76
N MET A 72 -0.32 12.82 0.06
CA MET A 72 0.66 13.61 0.81
C MET A 72 1.43 12.75 1.82
N LYS A 73 0.73 11.92 2.60
CA LYS A 73 1.36 11.00 3.56
C LYS A 73 2.24 9.95 2.88
N LEU A 74 1.85 9.48 1.70
CA LEU A 74 2.65 8.55 0.93
C LEU A 74 3.96 9.20 0.47
N ARG A 75 3.89 10.43 -0.05
CA ARG A 75 5.09 11.19 -0.44
C ARG A 75 6.03 11.42 0.74
N GLU A 76 5.50 11.81 1.90
CA GLU A 76 6.29 11.98 3.13
C GLU A 76 6.95 10.67 3.59
N ALA A 77 6.22 9.55 3.51
CA ALA A 77 6.76 8.24 3.84
C ALA A 77 7.86 7.80 2.84
N GLU A 78 7.69 8.07 1.55
CA GLU A 78 8.71 7.80 0.52
C GLU A 78 9.97 8.64 0.74
N GLU A 79 9.84 9.90 1.14
CA GLU A 79 10.97 10.77 1.49
C GLU A 79 11.72 10.23 2.72
N HIS A 80 11.01 9.90 3.81
CA HIS A 80 11.63 9.30 5.00
C HIS A 80 12.30 7.96 4.70
N LEU A 81 11.72 7.13 3.83
CA LEU A 81 12.34 5.87 3.42
C LEU A 81 13.66 6.12 2.67
N ARG A 82 13.69 7.09 1.76
CA ARG A 82 14.92 7.47 1.05
C ARG A 82 15.99 7.95 2.03
N GLU A 83 15.63 8.80 2.99
CA GLU A 83 16.57 9.28 4.02
C GLU A 83 17.15 8.13 4.85
N ILE A 84 16.32 7.15 5.22
CA ILE A 84 16.76 5.95 5.95
C ILE A 84 17.67 5.09 5.09
N GLU A 85 17.34 4.85 3.82
CA GLU A 85 18.16 4.08 2.89
C GLU A 85 19.54 4.73 2.68
N GLU A 86 19.58 6.03 2.47
CA GLU A 86 20.83 6.80 2.34
C GLU A 86 21.66 6.74 3.62
N ALA A 87 21.02 6.89 4.78
CA ALA A 87 21.69 6.77 6.07
C ALA A 87 22.28 5.36 6.26
N LEU A 88 21.53 4.31 5.93
CA LEU A 88 21.96 2.92 6.06
C LEU A 88 23.14 2.58 5.15
N GLN A 89 23.20 3.13 3.93
CA GLN A 89 24.36 2.91 3.04
C GLN A 89 25.69 3.40 3.62
N SER A 90 25.66 4.43 4.49
CA SER A 90 26.86 4.98 5.15
C SER A 90 27.20 4.30 6.49
N LYS A 91 26.43 3.29 6.90
CA LYS A 91 26.71 2.53 8.14
C LYS A 91 27.49 1.27 7.82
N VAL A 92 28.41 0.94 8.72
CA VAL A 92 29.14 -0.33 8.69
C VAL A 92 28.14 -1.48 8.74
N SER A 93 28.25 -2.38 7.76
CA SER A 93 27.46 -3.60 7.63
C SER A 93 27.89 -4.64 8.68
N THR A 94 27.42 -5.88 8.55
CA THR A 94 27.83 -6.96 9.46
C THR A 94 29.35 -7.16 9.35
N PRO A 95 30.12 -7.01 10.44
CA PRO A 95 31.57 -7.20 10.40
C PRO A 95 31.93 -8.64 10.01
N ALA A 96 32.99 -8.80 9.22
CA ALA A 96 33.59 -10.10 8.93
C ALA A 96 34.92 -10.23 9.69
N ILE A 97 35.23 -11.45 10.16
CA ILE A 97 36.47 -11.77 10.85
C ILE A 97 37.05 -13.07 10.32
N LEU A 98 38.33 -13.02 9.94
CA LEU A 98 39.12 -14.18 9.56
C LEU A 98 40.24 -14.38 10.57
N ARG A 99 40.33 -15.58 11.15
CA ARG A 99 41.45 -15.99 12.01
C ARG A 99 42.37 -16.91 11.24
N TYR A 100 43.67 -16.74 11.42
CA TYR A 100 44.68 -17.50 10.70
C TYR A 100 45.99 -17.55 11.49
N ASN A 101 46.88 -18.42 11.06
CA ASN A 101 48.23 -18.50 11.59
C ASN A 101 49.23 -17.80 10.65
N ALA A 102 49.69 -16.62 11.02
CA ALA A 102 50.68 -15.87 10.24
C ALA A 102 52.09 -16.47 10.33
N PHE A 103 52.38 -17.29 11.35
CA PHE A 103 53.69 -17.90 11.58
C PHE A 103 53.55 -19.37 12.00
N ALA A 104 53.98 -20.29 11.14
CA ALA A 104 53.84 -21.73 11.35
C ALA A 104 54.35 -22.25 12.71
N GLU A 105 55.26 -21.53 13.36
CA GLU A 105 55.94 -21.91 14.59
C GLU A 105 55.16 -21.66 15.90
N VAL A 106 54.04 -20.92 15.87
CA VAL A 106 53.29 -20.51 17.08
C VAL A 106 52.13 -21.47 17.42
N GLY A 107 51.74 -22.34 16.48
CA GLY A 107 50.84 -23.48 16.76
C GLY A 107 49.36 -23.15 17.01
N SER A 108 48.87 -21.94 16.71
CA SER A 108 47.45 -21.56 16.85
C SER A 108 47.09 -20.39 15.91
N ASP A 109 45.80 -20.26 15.54
CA ASP A 109 45.26 -19.14 14.75
C ASP A 109 45.05 -17.89 15.61
N LEU A 110 46.15 -17.29 16.05
CA LEU A 110 46.16 -16.11 16.93
C LEU A 110 46.18 -14.79 16.15
N SER A 111 46.55 -14.82 14.87
CA SER A 111 46.43 -13.66 13.99
C SER A 111 44.99 -13.56 13.46
N TYR A 112 44.57 -12.33 13.17
CA TYR A 112 43.24 -12.07 12.63
C TYR A 112 43.19 -10.85 11.74
N SER A 113 42.22 -10.82 10.83
CA SER A 113 41.80 -9.64 10.08
C SER A 113 40.30 -9.43 10.26
N VAL A 114 39.89 -8.20 10.52
CA VAL A 114 38.49 -7.79 10.69
C VAL A 114 38.19 -6.68 9.69
N ALA A 115 37.13 -6.85 8.90
CA ALA A 115 36.65 -5.83 7.97
C ALA A 115 35.39 -5.16 8.51
N LEU A 116 35.42 -3.82 8.56
CA LEU A 116 34.32 -2.95 8.93
C LEU A 116 34.00 -2.07 7.73
N ILE A 117 33.12 -2.55 6.86
CA ILE A 117 32.82 -1.96 5.55
C ILE A 117 31.34 -1.57 5.50
N ASP A 118 31.05 -0.38 4.97
CA ASP A 118 29.68 0.12 4.77
C ASP A 118 29.03 -0.40 3.48
N GLY A 119 27.81 0.03 3.20
CA GLY A 119 27.08 -0.37 1.99
C GLY A 119 27.65 0.18 0.67
N LYS A 120 28.62 1.10 0.73
CA LYS A 120 29.32 1.66 -0.43
C LYS A 120 30.66 0.97 -0.69
N GLY A 121 31.09 0.10 0.22
CA GLY A 121 32.39 -0.56 0.16
C GLY A 121 33.51 0.25 0.81
N ASP A 122 33.17 1.32 1.54
CA ASP A 122 34.13 2.16 2.24
C ASP A 122 34.24 1.73 3.70
N GLY A 123 35.43 1.84 4.28
CA GLY A 123 35.64 1.47 5.68
C GLY A 123 37.08 1.23 6.08
N VAL A 124 37.29 0.23 6.93
CA VAL A 124 38.62 -0.12 7.45
C VAL A 124 38.76 -1.62 7.60
N VAL A 125 39.96 -2.14 7.30
CA VAL A 125 40.39 -3.47 7.71
C VAL A 125 41.44 -3.34 8.81
N ILE A 126 41.24 -4.09 9.89
CA ILE A 126 42.14 -4.14 11.04
C ILE A 126 42.74 -5.54 11.10
N THR A 127 44.05 -5.62 11.00
CA THR A 127 44.81 -6.87 11.02
C THR A 127 45.71 -6.90 12.23
N SER A 128 45.65 -7.95 13.03
CA SER A 128 46.61 -8.21 14.11
C SER A 128 47.42 -9.45 13.77
N ILE A 129 48.73 -9.29 13.73
CA ILE A 129 49.68 -10.36 13.51
C ILE A 129 50.31 -10.71 14.85
N TYR A 130 50.07 -11.93 15.32
CA TYR A 130 50.60 -12.42 16.59
C TYR A 130 51.96 -13.09 16.39
N GLY A 131 53.01 -12.50 16.97
CA GLY A 131 54.37 -13.05 17.03
C GLY A 131 54.63 -13.82 18.33
N ARG A 132 55.89 -14.24 18.55
CA ARG A 132 56.27 -14.99 19.76
C ARG A 132 56.32 -14.11 21.01
N GLU A 133 56.78 -12.87 20.89
CA GLU A 133 57.00 -11.95 22.01
C GLU A 133 56.02 -10.77 22.00
N ASP A 134 55.51 -10.40 20.83
CA ASP A 134 54.65 -9.24 20.61
C ASP A 134 53.56 -9.52 19.56
N SER A 135 52.58 -8.61 19.51
CA SER A 135 51.56 -8.58 18.46
C SER A 135 51.52 -7.19 17.85
N VAL A 136 51.55 -7.12 16.52
CA VAL A 136 51.48 -5.85 15.79
C VAL A 136 50.11 -5.73 15.13
N THR A 137 49.46 -4.58 15.32
CA THR A 137 48.16 -4.30 14.73
C THR A 137 48.28 -3.21 13.68
N TYR A 138 47.71 -3.47 12.50
CA TYR A 138 47.66 -2.58 11.36
C TYR A 138 46.20 -2.21 11.07
N GLY A 139 45.98 -0.96 10.67
CA GLY A 139 44.71 -0.49 10.13
C GLY A 139 44.92 0.06 8.73
N LYS A 140 44.19 -0.46 7.75
CA LYS A 140 44.22 0.04 6.37
C LYS A 140 42.84 0.55 5.98
N PRO A 141 42.72 1.76 5.42
CA PRO A 141 41.45 2.26 4.92
C PRO A 141 41.04 1.47 3.68
N VAL A 142 39.73 1.24 3.52
CA VAL A 142 39.13 0.60 2.35
C VAL A 142 38.22 1.63 1.66
N GLN A 143 38.32 1.71 0.34
CA GLN A 143 37.54 2.59 -0.54
C GLN A 143 36.99 1.76 -1.70
N GLY A 144 35.67 1.68 -1.82
CA GLY A 144 35.01 0.90 -2.87
C GLY A 144 35.44 -0.58 -2.93
N GLY A 145 35.79 -1.17 -1.78
CA GLY A 145 36.23 -2.57 -1.67
C GLY A 145 37.71 -2.83 -1.92
N ASP A 146 38.54 -1.80 -2.11
CA ASP A 146 40.00 -1.93 -2.23
C ASP A 146 40.72 -0.91 -1.33
N SER A 147 42.04 -1.00 -1.21
CA SER A 147 42.84 -0.12 -0.36
C SER A 147 43.99 0.53 -1.15
N PRO A 148 44.34 1.79 -0.88
CA PRO A 148 45.52 2.42 -1.46
C PRO A 148 46.84 1.77 -0.98
N TYR A 149 46.79 0.99 0.11
CA TYR A 149 47.88 0.17 0.61
C TYR A 149 47.72 -1.28 0.16
N MET A 150 48.84 -1.96 -0.13
CA MET A 150 48.84 -3.38 -0.46
C MET A 150 48.10 -4.21 0.60
N LEU A 151 47.12 -4.97 0.15
CA LEU A 151 46.36 -5.92 0.96
C LEU A 151 47.00 -7.31 0.88
N THR A 152 47.00 -8.01 2.00
CA THR A 152 47.30 -9.43 2.08
C THR A 152 46.12 -10.27 1.56
N GLU A 153 46.33 -11.56 1.32
CA GLU A 153 45.25 -12.45 0.86
C GLU A 153 44.14 -12.55 1.93
N GLU A 154 44.52 -12.61 3.20
CA GLU A 154 43.60 -12.66 4.34
C GLU A 154 42.77 -11.37 4.47
N GLU A 155 43.40 -10.20 4.31
CA GLU A 155 42.71 -8.91 4.32
C GLU A 155 41.72 -8.80 3.16
N ARG A 156 42.12 -9.25 1.96
CA ARG A 156 41.25 -9.22 0.78
C ARG A 156 40.06 -10.17 0.95
N ALA A 157 40.28 -11.35 1.49
CA ALA A 157 39.23 -12.33 1.76
C ALA A 157 38.19 -11.79 2.75
N VAL A 158 38.62 -11.16 3.86
CA VAL A 158 37.67 -10.63 4.85
C VAL A 158 36.90 -9.41 4.34
N ILE A 159 37.52 -8.58 3.49
CA ILE A 159 36.81 -7.47 2.81
C ILE A 159 35.75 -8.03 1.85
N GLU A 160 36.08 -9.06 1.06
CA GLU A 160 35.14 -9.69 0.15
C GLU A 160 33.95 -10.32 0.90
N GLU A 161 34.22 -10.96 2.05
CA GLU A 161 33.18 -11.52 2.92
C GLU A 161 32.28 -10.43 3.53
N ALA A 162 32.85 -9.29 3.95
CA ALA A 162 32.07 -8.16 4.45
C ALA A 162 31.19 -7.51 3.38
N LEU A 163 31.66 -7.45 2.12
CA LEU A 163 30.91 -6.86 0.99
C LEU A 163 29.74 -7.74 0.54
N HIS A 164 29.95 -9.05 0.42
CA HIS A 164 28.96 -9.97 -0.14
C HIS A 164 28.15 -10.72 0.92
N GLY A 165 28.53 -10.58 2.19
CA GLY A 165 28.03 -11.36 3.30
C GLY A 165 28.60 -12.78 3.29
N ALA A 166 28.82 -13.33 4.49
CA ALA A 166 29.28 -14.71 4.63
C ALA A 166 28.33 -15.69 3.90
N PRO A 167 28.85 -16.71 3.19
CA PRO A 167 28.03 -17.80 2.72
C PRO A 167 27.36 -18.43 3.94
N ARG A 168 26.05 -18.19 4.11
CA ARG A 168 25.25 -18.83 5.16
C ARG A 168 25.44 -20.34 5.00
N GLN A 169 26.25 -20.95 5.86
CA GLN A 169 26.24 -22.40 6.03
C GLN A 169 24.80 -22.74 6.41
N ARG A 170 24.04 -23.26 5.45
CA ARG A 170 22.72 -23.81 5.70
C ARG A 170 22.94 -24.92 6.71
N THR A 171 22.64 -24.65 7.97
CA THR A 171 22.40 -25.69 8.96
C THR A 171 21.20 -26.48 8.43
N THR A 172 21.50 -27.50 7.63
CA THR A 172 20.60 -28.60 7.33
C THR A 172 20.45 -29.38 8.63
N ALA A 173 19.77 -28.79 9.61
CA ALA A 173 19.22 -29.53 10.73
C ALA A 173 18.14 -30.42 10.13
N GLN A 174 18.55 -31.66 9.91
CA GLN A 174 17.71 -32.81 9.63
C GLN A 174 16.43 -32.72 10.47
N ILE A 175 15.29 -32.56 9.81
CA ILE A 175 14.02 -33.05 10.33
C ILE A 175 13.85 -34.40 9.63
N SER A 176 14.22 -35.45 10.36
CA SER A 176 13.79 -36.83 10.10
C SER A 176 12.37 -37.02 10.63
#